data_AF-A8QIH7-F1
#
_entry.id   AF-A8QIH7-F1
#
_cell.length_a   1.000
_cell.length_b   1.000
_cell.length_c   1.000
_cell.angle_alpha   90.00
_cell.angle_beta   90.00
_cell.angle_gamma   90.00
#
_symmetry.space_group_name_H-M   'P 1'
#
loop_
_entity.id
_entity.type
_entity.pdbx_description
1 polymer ?
#
loop_
_entity_poly.entity_id
_entity_poly.type
_entity_poly.pdbx_seq_one_letter_code
_entity_poly.pdbx_strand_id
1 'polypeptide(L)'
;INDLDAGAGRMGGTTQYTVNNQMVNATLMNIADNPTNVQLPGMYNKEENPRVPIIVTGNDFSTLYAPLIRDGRMEKFYWAPTREDRIGVCTGIFRSDHVPEEDIVKIVDTFPGQSIDFFGALRARVYDDEVRKWISGVGVETIGKKLVNSKEGPPTFDQPKMTVEKLLEYGNMLVQEQENVKRVQLADKYLSEAALGDANQDSIKSGTFYGKAAQQINIPVPEGCTDPLAANFDPTARSDNGSCLY
;
A
#
# COMPACT_ATOMS: atom_id res chain seq x y z
N ILE A 1 -6.87 -13.65 4.67
CA ILE A 1 -5.63 -12.94 5.05
C ILE A 1 -5.69 -11.60 4.37
N ASN A 2 -5.70 -10.50 5.14
CA ASN A 2 -5.82 -9.16 4.57
C ASN A 2 -4.44 -8.51 4.44
N ASP A 3 -4.25 -7.73 3.39
CA ASP A 3 -3.03 -6.94 3.11
C ASP A 3 -1.73 -7.76 3.13
N LEU A 4 -1.74 -8.91 2.46
CA LEU A 4 -0.60 -9.86 2.48
C LEU A 4 0.67 -9.25 1.86
N ASP A 5 0.54 -8.40 0.85
CA ASP A 5 1.66 -7.74 0.18
C ASP A 5 2.46 -6.83 1.12
N ALA A 6 1.82 -6.23 2.12
CA ALA A 6 2.51 -5.44 3.14
C ALA A 6 3.40 -6.29 4.08
N GLY A 7 3.04 -7.56 4.31
CA GLY A 7 3.75 -8.46 5.22
C GLY A 7 4.68 -9.47 4.56
N ALA A 8 4.35 -9.92 3.35
CA ALA A 8 5.06 -10.96 2.61
C ALA A 8 5.66 -10.47 1.26
N GLY A 9 5.29 -9.28 0.81
CA GLY A 9 5.85 -8.66 -0.40
C GLY A 9 7.24 -8.03 -0.18
N ARG A 10 7.97 -7.81 -1.27
CA ARG A 10 9.21 -7.02 -1.30
C ARG A 10 8.89 -5.53 -1.45
N MET A 11 9.15 -4.72 -0.43
CA MET A 11 8.98 -3.26 -0.46
C MET A 11 10.33 -2.55 -0.69
N GLY A 12 10.77 -2.49 -1.96
CA GLY A 12 11.97 -1.73 -2.38
C GLY A 12 13.30 -2.49 -2.34
N GLY A 13 14.36 -1.85 -2.85
CA GLY A 13 15.71 -2.43 -2.97
C GLY A 13 16.44 -2.66 -1.64
N THR A 14 15.89 -2.18 -0.53
CA THR A 14 16.46 -2.26 0.83
C THR A 14 15.74 -3.23 1.77
N THR A 15 14.53 -3.72 1.44
CA THR A 15 13.91 -4.80 2.23
C THR A 15 14.53 -6.15 1.89
N GLN A 16 15.47 -6.61 2.73
CA GLN A 16 15.92 -8.00 2.72
C GLN A 16 14.73 -8.93 3.03
N TYR A 17 14.68 -10.10 2.38
CA TYR A 17 13.81 -11.19 2.81
C TYR A 17 14.08 -11.49 4.28
N THR A 18 13.16 -11.13 5.17
CA THR A 18 13.25 -11.56 6.57
C THR A 18 13.01 -13.07 6.64
N VAL A 19 13.64 -13.76 7.59
CA VAL A 19 13.44 -15.21 7.82
C VAL A 19 11.96 -15.55 7.97
N ASN A 20 11.20 -14.66 8.61
CA ASN A 20 9.75 -14.79 8.78
C ASN A 20 9.00 -14.80 7.45
N ASN A 21 9.39 -13.96 6.48
CA ASN A 21 8.76 -13.93 5.17
C ASN A 21 9.06 -15.22 4.37
N GLN A 22 10.27 -15.78 4.50
CA GLN A 22 10.59 -17.09 3.90
C GLN A 22 9.75 -18.21 4.51
N MET A 23 9.59 -18.23 5.84
CA MET A 23 8.75 -19.21 6.53
C MET A 23 7.29 -19.11 6.11
N VAL A 24 6.72 -17.90 6.06
CA VAL A 24 5.34 -17.67 5.62
C VAL A 24 5.13 -18.19 4.20
N ASN A 25 6.03 -17.87 3.27
CA ASN A 25 5.91 -18.33 1.89
C ASN A 25 6.03 -19.86 1.78
N ALA A 26 6.95 -20.49 2.52
CA ALA A 26 7.10 -21.95 2.52
C ALA A 26 5.87 -22.66 3.11
N THR A 27 5.32 -22.15 4.21
CA THR A 27 4.10 -22.70 4.81
C THR A 27 2.90 -22.58 3.87
N LEU A 28 2.74 -21.44 3.18
CA LEU A 28 1.67 -21.26 2.20
C LEU A 28 1.80 -22.25 1.04
N MET A 29 3.01 -22.55 0.57
CA MET A 29 3.22 -23.58 -0.46
C MET A 29 2.80 -24.97 0.02
N ASN A 30 3.25 -25.35 1.22
CA ASN A 30 2.95 -26.67 1.76
C ASN A 30 1.45 -26.90 1.95
N ILE A 31 0.73 -25.88 2.43
CA ILE A 31 -0.73 -25.96 2.60
C ILE A 31 -1.45 -25.98 1.24
N ALA A 32 -0.94 -25.26 0.23
CA ALA A 32 -1.50 -25.30 -1.12
C ALA A 32 -1.31 -26.67 -1.79
N ASP A 33 -0.15 -27.31 -1.59
CA ASP A 33 0.15 -28.63 -2.17
C ASP A 33 -0.58 -29.77 -1.45
N ASN A 34 -0.68 -29.70 -0.11
CA ASN A 34 -1.25 -30.76 0.72
C ASN A 34 -2.36 -30.22 1.65
N PRO A 35 -3.52 -29.80 1.10
CA PRO A 35 -4.53 -29.08 1.87
C PRO A 35 -5.19 -29.92 2.97
N THR A 36 -5.13 -31.25 2.87
CA THR A 36 -5.74 -32.17 3.83
C THR A 36 -4.73 -32.79 4.80
N ASN A 37 -3.42 -32.50 4.65
CA ASN A 37 -2.37 -33.01 5.53
C ASN A 37 -1.50 -31.86 6.06
N VAL A 38 -2.02 -31.18 7.08
CA VAL A 38 -1.37 -30.03 7.74
C VAL A 38 -1.20 -30.36 9.21
N GLN A 39 0.05 -30.31 9.71
CA GLN A 39 0.40 -30.75 11.06
C GLN A 39 1.23 -29.71 11.79
N LEU A 40 1.10 -29.66 13.12
CA LEU A 40 1.91 -28.80 13.97
C LEU A 40 3.21 -29.51 14.37
N PRO A 41 4.32 -28.79 14.58
CA PRO A 41 5.57 -29.39 15.03
C PRO A 41 5.36 -30.17 16.33
N GLY A 42 5.69 -31.47 16.30
CA GLY A 42 5.55 -32.37 17.47
C GLY A 42 4.17 -33.02 17.64
N MET A 43 3.20 -32.71 16.78
CA MET A 43 1.86 -33.30 16.80
C MET A 43 1.58 -34.03 15.48
N TYR A 44 1.85 -35.33 15.45
CA TYR A 44 1.67 -36.16 14.26
C TYR A 44 0.39 -37.00 14.39
N ASN A 45 -0.66 -36.61 13.67
CA ASN A 45 -1.89 -37.38 13.53
C ASN A 45 -2.01 -37.91 12.10
N LYS A 46 -2.65 -39.07 11.90
CA LYS A 46 -2.88 -39.67 10.58
C LYS A 46 -4.28 -39.36 10.03
N GLU A 47 -5.07 -38.61 10.77
CA GLU A 47 -6.39 -38.17 10.32
C GLU A 47 -6.30 -37.09 9.25
N GLU A 48 -7.17 -37.19 8.25
CA GLU A 48 -7.23 -36.24 7.15
C GLU A 48 -8.01 -34.99 7.56
N ASN A 49 -7.43 -33.80 7.34
CA ASN A 49 -8.06 -32.52 7.65
C ASN A 49 -9.04 -32.09 6.54
N PRO A 50 -10.13 -31.37 6.88
CA PRO A 50 -11.00 -30.77 5.89
C PRO A 50 -10.26 -29.68 5.09
N ARG A 51 -10.52 -29.62 3.79
CA ARG A 51 -9.97 -28.58 2.91
C ARG A 51 -10.61 -27.23 3.21
N VAL A 52 -9.79 -26.22 3.50
CA VAL A 52 -10.22 -24.85 3.78
C VAL A 52 -9.77 -23.91 2.66
N PRO A 53 -10.68 -23.14 2.02
CA PRO A 53 -10.29 -22.11 1.06
C PRO A 53 -9.61 -20.93 1.78
N ILE A 54 -8.50 -20.45 1.23
CA ILE A 54 -7.79 -19.27 1.73
C ILE A 54 -8.05 -18.11 0.78
N ILE A 55 -8.68 -17.05 1.29
CA ILE A 55 -8.87 -15.79 0.56
C ILE A 55 -7.82 -14.80 1.02
N VAL A 56 -7.18 -14.13 0.07
CA VAL A 56 -6.12 -13.16 0.31
C VAL A 56 -6.44 -11.84 -0.37
N THR A 57 -6.22 -10.71 0.30
CA THR A 57 -6.25 -9.37 -0.29
C THR A 57 -4.88 -8.72 -0.22
N GLY A 58 -4.62 -7.78 -1.13
CA GLY A 58 -3.37 -7.02 -1.22
C GLY A 58 -3.42 -6.04 -2.39
N ASN A 59 -2.56 -5.04 -2.38
CA ASN A 59 -2.51 -4.01 -3.42
C ASN A 59 -1.71 -4.46 -4.63
N ASP A 60 -0.54 -5.08 -4.41
CA ASP A 60 0.30 -5.59 -5.50
C ASP A 60 0.95 -6.95 -5.17
N PHE A 61 0.45 -7.99 -5.85
CA PHE A 61 0.97 -9.34 -5.75
C PHE A 61 2.22 -9.59 -6.64
N SER A 62 2.69 -8.60 -7.40
CA SER A 62 3.92 -8.74 -8.23
C SER A 62 5.17 -8.96 -7.38
N THR A 63 5.14 -8.48 -6.14
CA THR A 63 6.27 -8.51 -5.21
C THR A 63 6.37 -9.81 -4.40
N LEU A 64 5.39 -10.70 -4.53
CA LEU A 64 5.36 -12.00 -3.85
C LEU A 64 6.24 -13.03 -4.55
N TYR A 65 6.59 -14.08 -3.81
CA TYR A 65 7.48 -15.11 -4.31
C TYR A 65 6.82 -15.92 -5.44
N ALA A 66 7.39 -15.83 -6.65
CA ALA A 66 6.81 -16.33 -7.90
C ALA A 66 6.28 -17.78 -7.86
N PRO A 67 6.87 -18.76 -7.14
CA PRO A 67 6.33 -20.11 -7.08
C PRO A 67 5.02 -20.27 -6.30
N LEU A 68 4.61 -19.29 -5.48
CA LEU A 68 3.26 -19.26 -4.90
C LEU A 68 2.21 -18.84 -5.93
N ILE A 69 2.65 -18.08 -6.92
CA ILE A 69 1.82 -17.38 -7.89
C ILE A 69 1.66 -18.20 -9.19
N ARG A 70 2.31 -19.37 -9.27
CA ARG A 70 2.17 -20.27 -10.41
C ARG A 70 0.78 -20.90 -10.43
N ASP A 71 0.36 -21.21 -11.65
CA ASP A 71 -0.90 -21.88 -11.93
C ASP A 71 -1.02 -23.19 -11.13
N GLY A 72 -2.16 -23.38 -10.46
CA GLY A 72 -2.46 -24.53 -9.59
C GLY A 72 -2.38 -24.31 -8.07
N ARG A 73 -1.76 -23.23 -7.57
CA ARG A 73 -1.70 -22.92 -6.11
C ARG A 73 -2.46 -21.68 -5.68
N MET A 74 -2.58 -20.71 -6.58
CA MET A 74 -3.25 -19.44 -6.32
C MET A 74 -3.97 -18.97 -7.58
N GLU A 75 -5.24 -18.62 -7.43
CA GLU A 75 -6.00 -17.92 -8.46
C GLU A 75 -5.91 -16.41 -8.20
N LYS A 76 -5.60 -15.63 -9.24
CA LYS A 76 -5.59 -14.17 -9.17
C LYS A 76 -6.89 -13.59 -9.68
N PHE A 77 -7.51 -12.76 -8.86
CA PHE A 77 -8.67 -11.97 -9.25
C PHE A 77 -8.31 -10.48 -9.18
N TYR A 78 -8.24 -9.83 -10.34
CA TYR A 78 -8.07 -8.39 -10.42
C TYR A 78 -9.44 -7.73 -10.41
N TRP A 79 -9.73 -6.97 -9.36
CA TRP A 79 -10.98 -6.24 -9.24
C TRP A 79 -10.75 -4.74 -9.41
N ALA A 80 -11.38 -4.17 -10.43
CA ALA A 80 -11.49 -2.74 -10.63
C ALA A 80 -12.99 -2.39 -10.63
N PRO A 81 -13.49 -1.60 -9.66
CA PRO A 81 -14.91 -1.33 -9.54
C PRO A 81 -15.44 -0.59 -10.77
N THR A 82 -16.53 -1.08 -11.34
CA THR A 82 -17.25 -0.39 -12.41
C THR A 82 -18.01 0.82 -11.85
N ARG A 83 -18.55 1.67 -12.73
CA ARG A 83 -19.43 2.78 -12.31
C ARG A 83 -20.63 2.27 -11.51
N GLU A 84 -21.25 1.18 -11.94
CA GLU A 84 -22.40 0.57 -11.26
C GLU A 84 -22.01 0.03 -9.88
N ASP A 85 -20.85 -0.64 -9.78
CA ASP A 85 -20.33 -1.10 -8.48
C ASP A 85 -20.12 0.08 -7.52
N ARG A 86 -19.54 1.19 -8.01
CA ARG A 86 -19.32 2.39 -7.19
C ARG A 86 -20.64 2.98 -6.69
N ILE A 87 -21.65 3.10 -7.56
CA ILE A 87 -22.98 3.57 -7.17
C ILE A 87 -23.62 2.63 -6.15
N GLY A 88 -23.56 1.31 -6.38
CA GLY A 88 -24.11 0.31 -5.47
C GLY A 88 -23.47 0.36 -4.08
N VAL A 89 -22.13 0.46 -4.01
CA VAL A 89 -21.43 0.56 -2.73
C VAL A 89 -21.73 1.90 -2.04
N CYS A 90 -21.77 3.02 -2.78
CA CYS A 90 -22.15 4.31 -2.21
C CYS A 90 -23.58 4.31 -1.67
N THR A 91 -24.50 3.65 -2.36
CA THR A 91 -25.89 3.44 -1.89
C THR A 91 -25.91 2.67 -0.56
N GLY A 92 -25.02 1.68 -0.40
CA GLY A 92 -24.81 0.99 0.87
C GLY A 92 -24.30 1.90 1.98
N ILE A 93 -23.36 2.80 1.68
CA ILE A 93 -22.76 3.74 2.64
C ILE A 93 -23.81 4.73 3.19
N PHE A 94 -24.65 5.28 2.32
CA PHE A 94 -25.66 6.29 2.69
C PHE A 94 -27.04 5.69 3.03
N ARG A 95 -27.14 4.36 3.14
CA ARG A 95 -28.41 3.66 3.36
C ARG A 95 -29.16 4.12 4.60
N SER A 96 -28.45 4.40 5.70
CA SER A 96 -29.05 4.87 6.95
C SER A 96 -29.54 6.32 6.87
N ASP A 97 -29.00 7.08 5.92
CA ASP A 97 -29.18 8.54 5.86
C ASP A 97 -30.32 8.92 4.90
N HIS A 98 -30.95 7.92 4.26
CA HIS A 98 -32.11 8.06 3.37
C HIS A 98 -31.88 9.05 2.21
N VAL A 99 -30.66 9.08 1.68
CA VAL A 99 -30.29 9.90 0.53
C VAL A 99 -30.94 9.33 -0.74
N PRO A 100 -31.60 10.14 -1.58
CA PRO A 100 -32.13 9.71 -2.87
C PRO A 100 -31.07 9.06 -3.76
N GLU A 101 -31.44 8.05 -4.53
CA GLU A 101 -30.49 7.37 -5.42
C GLU A 101 -29.93 8.33 -6.49
N GLU A 102 -30.76 9.23 -7.02
CA GLU A 102 -30.35 10.28 -7.98
C GLU A 102 -29.21 11.15 -7.45
N ASP A 103 -29.25 11.46 -6.15
CA ASP A 103 -28.27 12.27 -5.46
C ASP A 103 -26.94 11.52 -5.32
N ILE A 104 -27.00 10.22 -5.00
CA ILE A 104 -25.83 9.34 -4.91
C ILE A 104 -25.16 9.21 -6.27
N VAL A 105 -25.95 8.99 -7.34
CA VAL A 105 -25.42 8.94 -8.71
C VAL A 105 -24.69 10.25 -9.06
N LYS A 106 -25.30 11.40 -8.75
CA LYS A 106 -24.70 12.71 -9.01
C LYS A 106 -23.37 12.92 -8.28
N ILE A 107 -23.26 12.48 -7.02
CA ILE A 107 -22.03 12.59 -6.24
C ILE A 107 -20.94 11.67 -6.82
N VAL A 108 -21.27 10.42 -7.14
CA VAL A 108 -20.31 9.46 -7.72
C VAL A 108 -19.78 9.94 -9.08
N ASP A 109 -20.65 10.52 -9.90
CA ASP A 109 -20.29 11.09 -11.20
C ASP A 109 -19.46 12.37 -11.09
N THR A 110 -19.68 13.16 -10.03
CA THR A 110 -18.90 14.38 -9.77
C THR A 110 -17.45 14.05 -9.35
N PHE A 111 -17.24 12.92 -8.68
CA PHE A 111 -15.92 12.49 -8.18
C PHE A 111 -15.47 11.16 -8.82
N PRO A 112 -15.21 11.10 -10.14
CA PRO A 112 -14.94 9.84 -10.84
C PRO A 112 -13.59 9.20 -10.46
N GLY A 113 -12.59 10.00 -10.10
CA GLY A 113 -11.25 9.53 -9.73
C GLY A 113 -11.07 9.16 -8.27
N GLN A 114 -12.12 9.27 -7.45
CA GLN A 114 -12.06 8.97 -6.01
C GLN A 114 -12.40 7.50 -5.73
N SER A 115 -11.65 6.90 -4.81
CA SER A 115 -11.87 5.54 -4.31
C SER A 115 -13.14 5.45 -3.46
N ILE A 116 -13.60 4.23 -3.16
CA ILE A 116 -14.87 4.02 -2.44
C ILE A 116 -14.81 4.55 -1.00
N ASP A 117 -13.65 4.44 -0.36
CA ASP A 117 -13.37 4.96 0.99
C ASP A 117 -13.60 6.49 1.09
N PHE A 118 -13.39 7.25 0.01
CA PHE A 118 -13.68 8.68 -0.07
C PHE A 118 -15.12 8.99 0.33
N PHE A 119 -16.10 8.21 -0.14
CA PHE A 119 -17.51 8.43 0.17
C PHE A 119 -17.84 8.08 1.62
N GLY A 120 -17.14 7.12 2.21
CA GLY A 120 -17.19 6.84 3.65
C GLY A 120 -16.61 7.99 4.48
N ALA A 121 -15.47 8.53 4.06
CA ALA A 121 -14.86 9.70 4.68
C ALA A 121 -15.74 10.96 4.53
N LEU A 122 -16.37 11.14 3.37
CA LEU A 122 -17.33 12.21 3.11
C LEU A 122 -18.49 12.17 4.11
N ARG A 123 -19.10 10.99 4.26
CA ARG A 123 -20.17 10.76 5.24
C ARG A 123 -19.69 11.10 6.66
N ALA A 124 -18.54 10.58 7.05
CA ALA A 124 -17.97 10.83 8.38
C ALA A 124 -17.72 12.32 8.65
N ARG A 125 -17.19 13.06 7.67
CA ARG A 125 -16.94 14.51 7.80
C ARG A 125 -18.20 15.32 8.11
N VAL A 126 -19.34 14.93 7.55
CA VAL A 126 -20.62 15.60 7.86
C VAL A 126 -21.03 15.37 9.32
N TYR A 127 -20.85 14.15 9.84
CA TYR A 127 -21.08 13.86 11.26
C TYR A 127 -20.09 14.58 12.16
N ASP A 128 -18.81 14.61 11.79
CA ASP A 128 -17.76 15.29 12.54
C ASP A 128 -18.05 16.79 12.70
N ASP A 129 -18.62 17.44 11.68
CA ASP A 129 -19.00 18.85 11.75
C ASP A 129 -20.15 19.08 12.73
N GLU A 130 -21.16 18.20 12.79
CA GLU A 130 -22.23 18.31 13.79
C GLU A 130 -21.72 18.09 15.21
N VAL A 131 -20.83 17.10 15.40
CA VAL A 131 -20.16 16.88 16.70
C VAL A 131 -19.33 18.12 17.06
N ARG A 132 -18.62 18.72 16.11
CA ARG A 132 -17.85 19.96 16.33
C ARG A 132 -18.75 21.11 16.75
N LYS A 133 -19.90 21.32 16.11
CA LYS A 133 -20.88 22.35 16.51
C LYS A 133 -21.38 22.13 17.93
N TRP A 134 -21.65 20.88 18.29
CA TRP A 134 -22.05 20.52 19.65
C TRP A 134 -20.94 20.81 20.68
N ILE A 135 -19.69 20.44 20.36
CA ILE A 135 -18.50 20.74 21.19
C ILE A 135 -18.37 22.25 21.41
N SER A 136 -18.49 23.06 20.35
CA SER A 136 -18.43 24.51 20.43
C SER A 136 -19.58 25.12 21.24
N GLY A 137 -20.78 24.53 21.17
CA GLY A 137 -21.94 25.00 21.94
C GLY A 137 -21.89 24.63 23.43
N VAL A 138 -21.34 23.47 23.77
CA VAL A 138 -21.19 23.01 25.17
C VAL A 138 -19.99 23.65 25.85
N GLY A 139 -18.93 23.92 25.08
CA GLY A 139 -17.66 24.46 25.58
C GLY A 139 -16.70 23.35 26.02
N VAL A 140 -15.44 23.45 25.58
CA VAL A 140 -14.43 22.39 25.70
C VAL A 140 -14.22 21.91 27.13
N GLU A 141 -14.32 22.82 28.11
CA GLU A 141 -14.08 22.50 29.52
C GLU A 141 -15.17 21.63 30.17
N THR A 142 -16.40 21.64 29.65
CA THR A 142 -17.53 20.95 30.29
C THR A 142 -17.91 19.63 29.63
N ILE A 143 -17.31 19.31 28.48
CA ILE A 143 -17.60 18.12 27.66
C ILE A 143 -17.33 16.83 28.43
N GLY A 144 -16.19 16.72 29.12
CA GLY A 144 -15.85 15.51 29.88
C GLY A 144 -16.87 15.16 30.96
N LYS A 145 -17.44 16.19 31.62
CA LYS A 145 -18.48 16.01 32.63
C LYS A 145 -19.80 15.54 32.02
N LYS A 146 -20.16 16.03 30.83
CA LYS A 146 -21.39 15.64 30.12
C LYS A 146 -21.29 14.28 29.41
N LEU A 147 -20.11 13.88 28.94
CA LEU A 147 -19.93 12.60 28.23
C LEU A 147 -19.75 11.40 29.18
N VAL A 148 -18.90 11.54 30.19
CA VAL A 148 -18.44 10.38 31.00
C VAL A 148 -19.08 10.36 32.38
N ASN A 149 -19.23 11.54 33.00
CA ASN A 149 -19.70 11.66 34.39
C ASN A 149 -21.14 12.17 34.52
N SER A 150 -21.94 12.05 33.46
CA SER A 150 -23.34 12.47 33.45
C SER A 150 -24.25 11.38 34.00
N LYS A 151 -25.22 11.75 34.86
CA LYS A 151 -26.29 10.86 35.31
C LYS A 151 -27.34 10.58 34.23
N GLU A 152 -27.36 11.39 33.18
CA GLU A 152 -28.34 11.32 32.08
C GLU A 152 -27.86 10.45 30.90
N GLY A 153 -26.67 9.83 31.01
CA GLY A 153 -26.05 9.05 29.94
C GLY A 153 -25.38 9.91 28.85
N PRO A 154 -24.80 9.28 27.83
CA PRO A 154 -24.19 9.99 26.71
C PRO A 154 -25.22 10.82 25.92
N PRO A 155 -24.83 11.99 25.39
CA PRO A 155 -25.70 12.78 24.53
C PRO A 155 -26.09 11.99 23.29
N THR A 156 -27.39 11.97 23.00
CA THR A 156 -27.91 11.39 21.75
C THR A 156 -27.82 12.46 20.66
N PHE A 157 -27.29 12.08 19.50
CA PHE A 157 -27.19 12.96 18.34
C PHE A 157 -28.23 12.59 17.31
N ASP A 158 -28.95 13.59 16.81
CA ASP A 158 -29.82 13.42 15.66
C ASP A 158 -28.98 13.25 14.40
N GLN A 159 -29.45 12.39 13.49
CA GLN A 159 -28.76 12.18 12.21
C GLN A 159 -28.82 13.47 11.38
N PRO A 160 -27.68 13.97 10.86
CA PRO A 160 -27.66 15.13 10.01
C PRO A 160 -28.37 14.84 8.69
N LYS A 161 -29.05 15.86 8.17
CA LYS A 161 -29.61 15.80 6.81
C LYS A 161 -28.48 15.82 5.79
N MET A 162 -28.35 14.73 5.03
CA MET A 162 -27.36 14.54 3.98
C MET A 162 -27.90 15.07 2.64
N THR A 163 -27.99 16.40 2.49
CA THR A 163 -28.39 16.99 1.20
C THR A 163 -27.25 16.95 0.19
N VAL A 164 -27.59 16.93 -1.10
CA VAL A 164 -26.59 16.91 -2.20
C VAL A 164 -25.63 18.07 -2.10
N GLU A 165 -26.13 19.26 -1.82
CA GLU A 165 -25.32 20.48 -1.77
C GLU A 165 -24.25 20.36 -0.69
N LYS A 166 -24.64 19.85 0.49
CA LYS A 166 -23.72 19.59 1.61
C LYS A 166 -22.69 18.54 1.20
N LEU A 167 -23.12 17.44 0.60
CA LEU A 167 -22.21 16.36 0.18
C LEU A 167 -21.22 16.81 -0.91
N LEU A 168 -21.65 17.66 -1.86
CA LEU A 168 -20.77 18.22 -2.87
C LEU A 168 -19.79 19.23 -2.29
N GLU A 169 -20.23 20.08 -1.36
CA GLU A 169 -19.35 21.03 -0.65
C GLU A 169 -18.25 20.30 0.12
N TYR A 170 -18.62 19.34 0.97
CA TYR A 170 -17.64 18.54 1.72
C TYR A 170 -16.77 17.67 0.80
N GLY A 171 -17.33 17.16 -0.31
CA GLY A 171 -16.58 16.40 -1.29
C GLY A 171 -15.47 17.24 -1.91
N ASN A 172 -15.77 18.45 -2.35
CA ASN A 172 -14.77 19.37 -2.90
C ASN A 172 -13.71 19.76 -1.86
N MET A 173 -14.12 20.01 -0.62
CA MET A 173 -13.20 20.30 0.48
C MET A 173 -12.22 19.14 0.71
N LEU A 174 -12.70 17.90 0.72
CA LEU A 174 -11.86 16.71 0.88
C LEU A 174 -10.88 16.53 -0.29
N VAL A 175 -11.32 16.75 -1.53
CA VAL A 175 -10.43 16.71 -2.70
C VAL A 175 -9.33 17.76 -2.57
N GLN A 176 -9.68 18.98 -2.16
CA GLN A 176 -8.74 20.07 -1.98
C GLN A 176 -7.73 19.78 -0.86
N GLU A 177 -8.17 19.17 0.25
CA GLU A 177 -7.28 18.66 1.30
C GLU A 177 -6.30 17.61 0.76
N GLN A 178 -6.78 16.64 -0.03
CA GLN A 178 -5.92 15.61 -0.65
C GLN A 178 -4.87 16.23 -1.59
N GLU A 179 -5.26 17.19 -2.43
CA GLU A 179 -4.34 17.90 -3.33
C GLU A 179 -3.29 18.69 -2.56
N ASN A 180 -3.68 19.33 -1.45
CA ASN A 180 -2.76 20.06 -0.60
C ASN A 180 -1.73 19.14 0.05
N VAL A 181 -2.14 17.98 0.57
CA VAL A 181 -1.21 16.98 1.14
C VAL A 181 -0.22 16.51 0.08
N LYS A 182 -0.70 16.18 -1.13
CA LYS A 182 0.16 15.78 -2.25
C LYS A 182 1.17 16.88 -2.62
N ARG A 183 0.72 18.14 -2.65
CA ARG A 183 1.58 19.29 -2.95
C ARG A 183 2.66 19.49 -1.90
N VAL A 184 2.31 19.40 -0.61
CA VAL A 184 3.27 19.55 0.50
C VAL A 184 4.30 18.43 0.45
N GLN A 185 3.87 17.18 0.30
CA GLN A 185 4.79 16.03 0.17
C GLN A 185 5.74 16.16 -1.02
N LEU A 186 5.24 16.66 -2.15
CA LEU A 186 6.06 16.90 -3.33
C LEU A 186 7.10 18.00 -3.09
N ALA A 187 6.69 19.10 -2.44
CA ALA A 187 7.59 20.20 -2.09
C ALA A 187 8.70 19.74 -1.12
N ASP A 188 8.35 18.97 -0.08
CA ASP A 188 9.31 18.39 0.87
C ASP A 188 10.30 17.46 0.17
N LYS A 189 9.83 16.67 -0.81
CA LYS A 189 10.70 15.81 -1.61
C LYS A 189 11.70 16.62 -2.45
N TYR A 190 11.25 17.69 -3.12
CA TYR A 190 12.17 18.56 -3.87
C TYR A 190 13.17 19.27 -2.96
N LEU A 191 12.74 19.76 -1.80
CA LEU A 191 13.64 20.42 -0.84
C LEU A 191 14.67 19.46 -0.26
N SER A 192 14.27 18.22 0.04
CA SER A 192 15.19 17.19 0.53
C SER A 192 16.17 16.70 -0.55
N GLU A 193 15.73 16.53 -1.79
CA GLU A 193 16.62 16.22 -2.92
C GLU A 193 17.57 17.38 -3.25
N ALA A 194 17.09 18.63 -3.17
CA ALA A 194 17.94 19.82 -3.31
C ALA A 194 18.95 19.94 -2.17
N ALA A 195 18.54 19.70 -0.92
CA ALA A 195 19.44 19.69 0.24
C ALA A 195 20.49 18.57 0.17
N LEU A 196 20.13 17.38 -0.35
CA LEU A 196 21.08 16.30 -0.64
C LEU A 196 22.03 16.67 -1.78
N GLY A 197 21.53 17.37 -2.81
CA GLY A 197 22.33 17.92 -3.91
C GLY A 197 23.36 18.94 -3.43
N ASP A 198 22.94 19.89 -2.59
CA ASP A 198 23.81 20.92 -2.00
C ASP A 198 24.78 20.31 -0.98
N ALA A 199 24.35 19.36 -0.16
CA ALA A 199 25.24 18.61 0.74
C ALA A 199 26.30 17.82 -0.03
N ASN A 200 25.95 17.22 -1.17
CA ASN A 200 26.92 16.56 -2.04
C ASN A 200 27.88 17.56 -2.69
N GLN A 201 27.40 18.72 -3.16
CA GLN A 201 28.26 19.77 -3.72
C GLN A 201 29.23 20.34 -2.68
N ASP A 202 28.76 20.57 -1.45
CA ASP A 202 29.60 21.06 -0.36
C ASP A 202 30.59 20.00 0.13
N SER A 203 30.22 18.72 0.10
CA SER A 203 31.12 17.59 0.37
C SER A 203 32.20 17.44 -0.73
N ILE A 204 31.85 17.72 -1.98
CA ILE A 204 32.80 17.74 -3.12
C ILE A 204 33.75 18.94 -2.99
N LYS A 205 33.25 20.13 -2.62
CA LYS A 205 34.06 21.34 -2.42
C LYS A 205 34.98 21.25 -1.20
N SER A 206 34.51 20.64 -0.10
CA SER A 206 35.30 20.45 1.13
C SER A 206 36.23 19.22 1.08
N GLY A 207 36.17 18.42 0.01
CA GLY A 207 37.09 17.30 -0.23
C GLY A 207 36.84 16.06 0.63
N THR A 208 35.75 16.02 1.37
CA THR A 208 35.34 14.91 2.27
C THR A 208 34.39 13.90 1.61
N PHE A 209 34.10 14.05 0.31
CA PHE A 209 33.34 13.08 -0.45
C PHE A 209 33.98 11.67 -0.37
N TYR A 210 33.27 10.73 0.25
CA TYR A 210 33.64 9.32 0.46
C TYR A 210 33.69 8.50 -0.85
N GLY A 211 34.41 9.01 -1.85
CA GLY A 211 34.60 8.36 -3.16
C GLY A 211 36.02 8.41 -3.69
N LYS A 212 36.99 9.00 -2.97
CA LYS A 212 38.39 9.07 -3.43
C LYS A 212 39.19 7.78 -3.29
N ALA A 213 38.70 6.77 -2.56
CA ALA A 213 39.38 5.48 -2.48
C ALA A 213 39.16 4.58 -3.72
N ALA A 214 38.14 4.85 -4.55
CA ALA A 214 37.82 4.02 -5.72
C ALA A 214 38.49 4.47 -7.02
N GLN A 215 39.11 5.66 -7.07
CA GLN A 215 39.71 6.22 -8.29
C GLN A 215 41.24 6.13 -8.35
N GLN A 216 41.90 5.54 -7.35
CA GLN A 216 43.36 5.38 -7.35
C GLN A 216 43.85 3.93 -7.43
N ILE A 217 42.96 2.98 -7.73
CA ILE A 217 43.36 1.61 -8.04
C ILE A 217 43.03 1.39 -9.50
N ASN A 218 44.04 1.55 -10.36
CA ASN A 218 43.96 1.13 -11.75
C ASN A 218 44.00 -0.41 -11.75
N ILE A 219 42.86 -1.03 -11.48
CA ILE A 219 42.71 -2.49 -11.50
C ILE A 219 42.67 -2.87 -12.99
N PRO A 220 43.69 -3.54 -13.53
CA PRO A 220 43.67 -3.95 -14.92
C PRO A 220 42.49 -4.89 -15.11
N VAL A 221 41.55 -4.49 -15.97
CA VAL A 221 40.44 -5.35 -16.36
C VAL A 221 41.04 -6.50 -17.17
N PRO A 222 40.83 -7.78 -16.79
CA PRO A 222 41.34 -8.89 -17.58
C PRO A 222 40.64 -8.89 -18.95
N GLU A 223 41.42 -8.74 -20.02
CA GLU A 223 40.96 -8.74 -21.40
C GLU A 223 41.22 -10.11 -22.05
N GLY A 224 40.20 -10.71 -22.67
CA GLY A 224 40.26 -12.06 -23.23
C GLY A 224 38.96 -12.41 -23.96
N CYS A 225 38.84 -13.59 -24.56
CA CYS A 225 37.64 -13.95 -25.30
C CYS A 225 36.44 -14.17 -24.35
N THR A 226 35.40 -13.35 -24.47
CA THR A 226 34.20 -13.44 -23.63
C THR A 226 33.07 -14.26 -24.25
N ASP A 227 33.24 -14.81 -25.46
CA ASP A 227 32.24 -15.65 -26.12
C ASP A 227 32.34 -17.12 -25.66
N PRO A 228 31.32 -17.68 -24.99
CA PRO A 228 31.32 -19.07 -24.52
C PRO A 228 31.40 -20.13 -25.62
N LEU A 229 31.16 -19.75 -26.89
CA LEU A 229 31.19 -20.66 -28.04
C LEU A 229 32.57 -20.73 -28.71
N ALA A 230 33.52 -19.86 -28.35
CA ALA A 230 34.86 -19.87 -28.88
C ALA A 230 35.76 -20.89 -28.17
N ALA A 231 36.70 -21.49 -28.91
CA ALA A 231 37.61 -22.52 -28.39
C ALA A 231 38.56 -22.01 -27.30
N ASN A 232 38.79 -20.69 -27.24
CA ASN A 232 39.65 -20.02 -26.27
C ASN A 232 38.89 -19.09 -25.31
N PHE A 233 37.63 -19.42 -25.01
CA PHE A 233 36.83 -18.71 -24.01
C PHE A 233 37.54 -18.62 -22.66
N ASP A 234 37.66 -17.40 -22.12
CA ASP A 234 38.20 -17.14 -20.79
C ASP A 234 37.09 -16.63 -19.85
N PRO A 235 36.67 -17.41 -18.85
CA PRO A 235 35.62 -17.02 -17.91
C PRO A 235 36.03 -15.89 -16.95
N THR A 236 37.30 -15.50 -16.92
CA THR A 236 37.82 -14.39 -16.10
C THR A 236 37.92 -13.08 -16.88
N ALA A 237 37.83 -13.13 -18.21
CA ALA A 237 37.81 -11.95 -19.06
C ALA A 237 36.52 -11.14 -18.85
N ARG A 238 36.68 -9.84 -18.60
CA ARG A 238 35.55 -8.89 -18.44
C ARG A 238 35.39 -7.95 -19.64
N SER A 239 36.33 -7.99 -20.58
CA SER A 239 36.27 -7.23 -21.82
C SER A 239 36.82 -8.08 -22.96
N ASP A 240 36.10 -8.13 -24.08
CA ASP A 240 36.51 -8.88 -25.26
C ASP A 240 37.62 -8.15 -26.00
N ASN A 241 38.77 -8.81 -26.19
CA ASN A 241 39.88 -8.28 -26.97
C ASN A 241 39.87 -8.73 -28.44
N GLY A 242 38.80 -9.39 -28.89
CA GLY A 242 38.65 -9.85 -30.27
C GLY A 242 39.55 -11.02 -30.64
N SER A 243 40.14 -11.70 -29.65
CA SER A 243 40.99 -12.88 -29.86
C SER A 243 40.21 -14.19 -29.99
N CYS A 244 38.88 -14.17 -30.01
CA CYS A 244 38.05 -15.37 -30.08
C CYS A 244 38.33 -16.20 -31.34
N LEU A 245 38.67 -17.47 -31.14
CA LEU A 245 38.93 -18.45 -32.18
C LEU A 245 37.76 -19.43 -32.29
N TYR A 246 37.24 -19.59 -33.50
CA TYR A 246 36.14 -20.50 -33.85
C TYR A 246 36.64 -21.64 -34.73
#